data_AF-A0A4P7XD83-F1
#
_entry.id   AF-A0A4P7XD83-F1
#
_cell.length_a   1.000
_cell.length_b   1.000
_cell.length_c   1.000
_cell.angle_alpha   90.00
_cell.angle_beta   90.00
_cell.angle_gamma   90.00
#
_symmetry.space_group_name_H-M   'P 1'
#
loop_
_entity.id
_entity.type
_entity.pdbx_description
1 polymer ?
#
loop_
_entity_poly.entity_id
_entity_poly.type
_entity_poly.pdbx_seq_one_letter_code
_entity_poly.pdbx_strand_id
1 'polypeptide(L)'
;MDRFEQYSRLGGDDRFRWITERNLDTFETLDPKFKKMRAEMHSFLSECENPEDPPTEYHFKHLELDSIEEERDQSCIVAVVFTAMYFEAFIYDYAASCLGDKYSKDHLDKLDFVSKWLVIPKLITGKEISKSGQAYEALKRLNKDRNSLVHLKSREMSFNAEEMASYLERRETDIQESVKNCRKALKYVLKELLEIDPDHPKVMLASESRNKSKHADAANCAGV
;
A
#
# COMPACT_ATOMS: atom_id res chain seq x y z
N MET A 1 10.64 -26.02 -19.53
CA MET A 1 11.74 -25.04 -19.36
C MET A 1 11.62 -23.92 -20.38
N ASP A 2 11.36 -24.21 -21.67
CA ASP A 2 11.27 -23.21 -22.75
C ASP A 2 10.35 -21.99 -22.52
N ARG A 3 9.15 -22.16 -21.94
CA ARG A 3 8.26 -21.01 -21.67
C ARG A 3 8.86 -20.06 -20.65
N PHE A 4 9.44 -20.56 -19.56
CA PHE A 4 9.99 -19.71 -18.49
C PHE A 4 11.18 -18.86 -18.96
N GLU A 5 12.01 -19.39 -19.86
CA GLU A 5 13.13 -18.66 -20.45
C GLU A 5 12.64 -17.50 -21.34
N GLN A 6 11.55 -17.72 -22.09
CA GLN A 6 10.94 -16.71 -22.97
C GLN A 6 10.33 -15.53 -22.18
N TYR A 7 9.92 -15.75 -20.93
CA TYR A 7 9.37 -14.73 -20.01
C TYR A 7 10.36 -14.26 -18.95
N SER A 8 11.61 -14.76 -18.95
CA SER A 8 12.60 -14.43 -17.93
C SER A 8 13.07 -12.97 -18.10
N ARG A 9 12.62 -12.12 -17.19
CA ARG A 9 12.98 -10.70 -17.13
C ARG A 9 13.55 -10.38 -15.75
N LEU A 10 14.57 -9.54 -15.69
CA LEU A 10 15.03 -8.96 -14.43
C LEU A 10 14.01 -7.92 -13.96
N GLY A 11 12.94 -8.41 -13.31
CA GLY A 11 11.90 -7.57 -12.72
C GLY A 11 12.35 -6.99 -11.37
N GLY A 12 12.04 -5.71 -11.15
CA GLY A 12 12.22 -5.05 -9.85
C GLY A 12 10.97 -5.04 -8.98
N ASP A 13 9.84 -5.53 -9.50
CA ASP A 13 8.52 -5.45 -8.89
C ASP A 13 8.43 -6.25 -7.58
N ASP A 14 9.05 -7.42 -7.50
CA ASP A 14 9.07 -8.21 -6.26
C ASP A 14 9.69 -7.47 -5.07
N ARG A 15 10.68 -6.59 -5.31
CA ARG A 15 11.25 -5.74 -4.25
C ARG A 15 10.23 -4.73 -3.75
N PHE A 16 9.46 -4.12 -4.65
CA PHE A 16 8.40 -3.17 -4.27
C PHE A 16 7.29 -3.86 -3.48
N ARG A 17 6.93 -5.09 -3.88
CA ARG A 17 5.98 -5.91 -3.12
C ARG A 17 6.51 -6.25 -1.72
N TRP A 18 7.77 -6.67 -1.60
CA TRP A 18 8.37 -6.97 -0.30
C TRP A 18 8.40 -5.73 0.62
N ILE A 19 8.79 -4.56 0.10
CA ILE A 19 8.77 -3.30 0.86
C ILE A 19 7.33 -2.99 1.30
N THR A 20 6.35 -3.16 0.41
CA THR A 20 4.94 -2.97 0.72
C THR A 20 4.48 -3.88 1.86
N GLU A 21 4.69 -5.18 1.73
CA GLU A 21 4.23 -6.18 2.71
C GLU A 21 4.88 -5.93 4.08
N ARG A 22 6.18 -5.68 4.12
CA ARG A 22 6.89 -5.34 5.36
C ARG A 22 6.28 -4.13 6.07
N ASN A 23 5.98 -3.06 5.33
CA ASN A 23 5.44 -1.83 5.93
C ASN A 23 3.95 -1.98 6.33
N LEU A 24 3.18 -2.81 5.64
CA LEU A 24 1.83 -3.18 6.08
C LEU A 24 1.87 -3.96 7.41
N ASP A 25 2.81 -4.89 7.55
CA ASP A 25 2.98 -5.68 8.77
C ASP A 25 3.49 -4.81 9.94
N THR A 26 4.41 -3.87 9.67
CA THR A 26 4.82 -2.85 10.65
C THR A 26 3.64 -2.01 11.10
N PHE A 27 2.83 -1.50 10.17
CA PHE A 27 1.63 -0.73 10.51
C PHE A 27 0.68 -1.52 11.40
N GLU A 28 0.38 -2.77 11.05
CA GLU A 28 -0.51 -3.64 11.83
C GLU A 28 0.02 -3.99 13.22
N THR A 29 1.34 -3.95 13.40
CA THR A 29 1.99 -4.15 14.70
C THR A 29 1.92 -2.90 15.57
N LEU A 30 2.07 -1.70 14.97
CA LEU A 30 2.11 -0.42 15.67
C LEU A 30 0.70 0.14 15.96
N ASP A 31 -0.25 -0.07 15.06
CA ASP A 31 -1.59 0.52 15.15
C ASP A 31 -2.35 0.17 16.45
N PRO A 32 -2.35 -1.09 16.94
CA PRO A 32 -2.97 -1.40 18.23
C PRO A 32 -2.25 -0.73 19.41
N LYS A 33 -0.92 -0.60 19.34
CA LYS A 33 -0.12 0.06 20.39
C LYS A 33 -0.44 1.56 20.43
N PHE A 34 -0.46 2.20 19.27
CA PHE A 34 -0.88 3.60 19.10
C PHE A 34 -2.27 3.83 19.68
N LYS A 35 -3.27 3.03 19.28
CA LYS A 35 -4.65 3.19 19.76
C LYS A 35 -4.77 3.02 21.27
N LYS A 36 -4.06 2.04 21.84
CA LYS A 36 -4.02 1.82 23.28
C LYS A 36 -3.41 3.02 24.01
N MET A 37 -2.22 3.45 23.61
CA MET A 37 -1.50 4.56 24.25
C MET A 37 -2.24 5.89 24.11
N ARG A 38 -2.86 6.15 22.95
CA ARG A 38 -3.72 7.32 22.73
C ARG A 38 -4.94 7.32 23.65
N ALA A 39 -5.58 6.16 23.84
CA ALA A 39 -6.71 6.02 24.76
C ALA A 39 -6.27 6.23 26.23
N GLU A 40 -5.12 5.69 26.63
CA GLU A 40 -4.53 5.91 27.96
C GLU A 40 -4.22 7.39 28.19
N MET A 41 -3.62 8.08 27.21
CA MET A 41 -3.35 9.51 27.27
C MET A 41 -4.61 10.36 27.37
N HIS A 42 -5.66 10.00 26.63
CA HIS A 42 -6.95 10.69 26.73
C HIS A 42 -7.57 10.51 28.13
N SER A 43 -7.53 9.30 28.69
CA SER A 43 -8.01 9.05 30.08
C SER A 43 -7.22 9.89 31.07
N PHE A 44 -5.89 9.90 30.96
CA PHE A 44 -4.99 10.66 31.84
C PHE A 44 -5.32 12.16 31.83
N LEU A 45 -5.50 12.76 30.65
CA LEU A 45 -5.87 14.17 30.54
C LEU A 45 -7.26 14.47 31.12
N SER A 46 -8.22 13.55 30.94
CA SER A 46 -9.58 13.73 31.48
C SER A 46 -9.64 13.70 33.00
N GLU A 47 -8.65 13.08 33.64
CA GLU A 47 -8.51 12.99 35.10
C GLU A 47 -7.61 14.08 35.69
N CYS A 48 -6.93 14.88 34.84
CA CYS A 48 -6.04 15.95 35.29
C CYS A 48 -6.81 17.17 35.82
N GLU A 49 -6.36 17.72 36.95
CA GLU A 49 -6.95 18.92 37.57
C GLU A 49 -6.83 20.16 36.67
N ASN A 50 -5.70 20.32 35.96
CA ASN A 50 -5.48 21.38 34.99
C ASN A 50 -4.98 20.81 33.65
N PRO A 51 -5.87 20.57 32.68
CA PRO A 51 -5.49 20.08 31.36
C PRO A 51 -4.59 21.03 30.54
N GLU A 52 -4.58 22.33 30.87
CA GLU A 52 -3.70 23.32 30.21
C GLU A 52 -2.26 23.29 30.76
N ASP A 53 -2.03 22.63 31.90
CA ASP A 53 -0.73 22.45 32.53
C ASP A 53 -0.58 20.99 33.03
N PRO A 54 -0.46 20.02 32.11
CA PRO A 54 -0.46 18.61 32.47
C PRO A 54 0.84 18.21 33.21
N PRO A 55 0.78 17.20 34.10
CA PRO A 55 1.97 16.69 34.80
C PRO A 55 3.10 16.24 33.87
N THR A 56 4.35 16.30 34.34
CA THR A 56 5.53 15.86 33.56
C THR A 56 5.40 14.46 32.96
N GLU A 57 4.71 13.55 33.65
CA GLU A 57 4.42 12.19 33.14
C GLU A 57 3.65 12.20 31.80
N TYR A 58 2.73 13.15 31.61
CA TYR A 58 2.02 13.34 30.35
C TYR A 58 2.98 13.64 29.20
N HIS A 59 3.94 14.55 29.43
CA HIS A 59 4.92 14.92 28.40
C HIS A 59 5.80 13.73 27.98
N PHE A 60 6.25 12.90 28.92
CA PHE A 60 7.01 11.69 28.58
C PHE A 60 6.18 10.70 27.76
N LYS A 61 4.91 10.47 28.14
CA LYS A 61 3.99 9.60 27.39
C LYS A 61 3.65 10.17 26.01
N HIS A 62 3.53 11.48 25.89
CA HIS A 62 3.31 12.16 24.61
C HIS A 62 4.47 11.95 23.65
N LEU A 63 5.72 12.13 24.11
CA LEU A 63 6.90 11.88 23.29
C LEU A 63 6.99 10.41 22.83
N GLU A 64 6.62 9.47 23.71
CA GLU A 64 6.54 8.05 23.34
C GLU A 64 5.45 7.81 22.28
N LEU A 65 4.25 8.38 22.45
CA LEU A 65 3.16 8.27 21.49
C LEU A 65 3.54 8.86 20.13
N ASP A 66 4.15 10.04 20.11
CA ASP A 66 4.58 10.72 18.89
C ASP A 66 5.50 9.83 18.06
N SER A 67 6.48 9.19 18.71
CA SER A 67 7.42 8.30 18.02
C SER A 67 6.73 7.08 17.37
N ILE A 68 5.71 6.53 18.04
CA ILE A 68 4.92 5.41 17.52
C ILE A 68 4.00 5.88 16.38
N GLU A 69 3.38 7.05 16.51
CA GLU A 69 2.53 7.64 15.49
C GLU A 69 3.32 7.93 14.22
N GLU A 70 4.51 8.53 14.34
CA GLU A 70 5.40 8.83 13.22
C GLU A 70 5.81 7.56 12.46
N GLU A 71 6.27 6.53 13.16
CA GLU A 71 6.69 5.27 12.52
C GLU A 71 5.50 4.55 11.87
N ARG A 72 4.33 4.56 12.51
CA ARG A 72 3.08 4.01 11.97
C ARG A 72 2.68 4.73 10.69
N ASP A 73 2.64 6.05 10.72
CA ASP A 73 2.21 6.87 9.58
C ASP A 73 3.17 6.76 8.41
N GLN A 74 4.48 6.77 8.70
CA GLN A 74 5.51 6.52 7.71
C GLN A 74 5.32 5.15 7.05
N SER A 75 5.03 4.11 7.83
CA SER A 75 4.78 2.77 7.31
C SER A 75 3.58 2.74 6.35
N CYS A 76 2.50 3.47 6.66
CA CYS A 76 1.35 3.62 5.74
C CYS A 76 1.76 4.31 4.43
N ILE A 77 2.49 5.44 4.51
CA ILE A 77 2.94 6.20 3.33
C ILE A 77 3.81 5.32 2.42
N VAL A 78 4.79 4.63 3.02
CA VAL A 78 5.68 3.71 2.30
C VAL A 78 4.87 2.59 1.66
N ALA A 79 3.93 1.97 2.37
CA ALA A 79 3.09 0.92 1.82
C ALA A 79 2.29 1.39 0.60
N VAL A 80 1.65 2.56 0.66
CA VAL A 80 0.86 3.11 -0.46
C VAL A 80 1.74 3.37 -1.68
N VAL A 81 2.87 4.05 -1.50
CA VAL A 81 3.79 4.40 -2.60
C VAL A 81 4.33 3.15 -3.26
N PHE A 82 4.85 2.21 -2.47
CA PHE A 82 5.44 0.98 -3.01
C PHE A 82 4.40 0.01 -3.57
N THR A 83 3.15 0.03 -3.10
CA THR A 83 2.05 -0.72 -3.74
C THR A 83 1.80 -0.19 -5.14
N ALA A 84 1.75 1.13 -5.32
CA ALA A 84 1.57 1.75 -6.64
C ALA A 84 2.76 1.46 -7.57
N MET A 85 4.00 1.57 -7.06
CA MET A 85 5.21 1.26 -7.84
C MET A 85 5.27 -0.22 -8.24
N TYR A 86 4.85 -1.13 -7.35
CA TYR A 86 4.70 -2.55 -7.65
C TYR A 86 3.78 -2.75 -8.85
N PHE A 87 2.58 -2.16 -8.84
CA PHE A 87 1.63 -2.33 -9.93
C PHE A 87 2.05 -1.67 -11.24
N GLU A 88 2.73 -0.52 -11.21
CA GLU A 88 3.31 0.10 -12.42
C GLU A 88 4.38 -0.81 -13.03
N ALA A 89 5.32 -1.30 -12.23
CA ALA A 89 6.39 -2.18 -12.70
C ALA A 89 5.82 -3.52 -13.20
N PHE A 90 4.87 -4.09 -12.46
CA PHE A 90 4.24 -5.35 -12.81
C PHE A 90 3.52 -5.28 -14.17
N ILE A 91 2.66 -4.27 -14.37
CA ILE A 91 1.87 -4.17 -15.60
C ILE A 91 2.75 -3.83 -16.80
N TYR A 92 3.81 -3.05 -16.59
CA TYR A 92 4.82 -2.79 -17.63
C TYR A 92 5.52 -4.09 -18.05
N ASP A 93 6.01 -4.88 -17.10
CA ASP A 93 6.67 -6.15 -17.38
C ASP A 93 5.75 -7.13 -18.10
N TYR A 94 4.49 -7.23 -17.67
CA TYR A 94 3.46 -8.03 -18.31
C TYR A 94 3.21 -7.59 -19.76
N ALA A 95 3.07 -6.28 -20.00
CA ALA A 95 2.94 -5.74 -21.36
C ALA A 95 4.18 -6.07 -22.21
N ALA A 96 5.37 -5.85 -21.66
CA ALA A 96 6.62 -6.03 -22.36
C ALA A 96 6.91 -7.48 -22.71
N SER A 97 6.48 -8.43 -21.87
CA SER A 97 6.61 -9.86 -22.19
C SER A 97 5.65 -10.35 -23.26
N CYS A 98 4.49 -9.72 -23.43
CA CYS A 98 3.50 -10.13 -24.43
C CYS A 98 3.61 -9.36 -25.76
N LEU A 99 3.94 -8.07 -25.70
CA LEU A 99 3.87 -7.14 -26.84
C LEU A 99 5.25 -6.57 -27.23
N GLY A 100 6.28 -6.88 -26.45
CA GLY A 100 7.65 -6.41 -26.65
C GLY A 100 7.95 -5.07 -25.98
N ASP A 101 9.22 -4.87 -25.63
CA ASP A 101 9.72 -3.72 -24.87
C ASP A 101 9.45 -2.39 -25.56
N LYS A 102 9.73 -2.33 -26.88
CA LYS A 102 9.59 -1.10 -27.65
C LYS A 102 8.15 -0.61 -27.67
N TYR A 103 7.20 -1.51 -27.99
CA TYR A 103 5.79 -1.15 -28.04
C TYR A 103 5.27 -0.73 -26.66
N SER A 104 5.64 -1.47 -25.61
CA SER A 104 5.23 -1.19 -24.24
C SER A 104 5.74 0.16 -23.76
N LYS A 105 7.02 0.46 -23.97
CA LYS A 105 7.64 1.73 -23.60
C LYS A 105 7.09 2.92 -24.40
N ASP A 106 6.96 2.79 -25.71
CA ASP A 106 6.63 3.93 -26.57
C ASP A 106 5.14 4.30 -26.51
N HIS A 107 4.27 3.33 -26.24
CA HIS A 107 2.81 3.47 -26.36
C HIS A 107 2.03 3.16 -25.08
N LEU A 108 2.40 2.15 -24.31
CA LEU A 108 1.58 1.68 -23.17
C LEU A 108 1.99 2.34 -21.84
N ASP A 109 3.26 2.63 -21.65
CA ASP A 109 3.78 3.21 -20.41
C ASP A 109 3.28 4.65 -20.17
N LYS A 110 2.91 5.35 -21.24
CA LYS A 110 2.35 6.73 -21.19
C LYS A 110 0.90 6.79 -20.70
N LEU A 111 0.21 5.66 -20.61
CA LEU A 111 -1.16 5.61 -20.10
C LEU A 111 -1.16 5.94 -18.60
N ASP A 112 -2.24 6.56 -18.12
CA ASP A 112 -2.42 6.77 -16.69
C ASP A 112 -2.53 5.42 -15.97
N PHE A 113 -2.24 5.44 -14.65
CA PHE A 113 -2.16 4.26 -13.81
C PHE A 113 -3.35 3.30 -13.98
N VAL A 114 -4.59 3.82 -13.93
CA VAL A 114 -5.79 2.97 -14.00
C VAL A 114 -6.00 2.49 -15.44
N SER A 115 -5.77 3.34 -16.44
CA SER A 115 -5.90 2.96 -17.84
C SER A 115 -4.93 1.86 -18.25
N LYS A 116 -3.71 1.80 -17.72
CA LYS A 116 -2.77 0.69 -17.96
C LYS A 116 -3.42 -0.66 -17.63
N TRP A 117 -4.06 -0.76 -16.47
CA TRP A 117 -4.70 -1.99 -15.97
C TRP A 117 -5.99 -2.37 -16.69
N LEU A 118 -6.59 -1.46 -17.46
CA LEU A 118 -7.74 -1.78 -18.32
C LEU A 118 -7.29 -2.14 -19.74
N VAL A 119 -6.44 -1.30 -20.33
CA VAL A 119 -6.07 -1.37 -21.75
C VAL A 119 -5.10 -2.52 -22.01
N ILE A 120 -4.09 -2.72 -21.15
CA ILE A 120 -3.04 -3.73 -21.41
C ILE A 120 -3.63 -5.15 -21.41
N PRO A 121 -4.42 -5.57 -20.41
CA PRO A 121 -5.08 -6.88 -20.47
C PRO A 121 -6.02 -7.02 -21.67
N LYS A 122 -6.74 -5.94 -22.03
CA LYS A 122 -7.65 -5.92 -23.17
C LYS A 122 -6.93 -6.16 -24.50
N LEU A 123 -5.76 -5.55 -24.68
CA LEU A 123 -4.94 -5.69 -25.88
C LEU A 123 -4.35 -7.11 -26.00
N ILE A 124 -3.94 -7.72 -24.88
CA ILE A 124 -3.29 -9.04 -24.87
C ILE A 124 -4.32 -10.18 -24.99
N THR A 125 -5.43 -10.07 -24.27
CA THR A 125 -6.38 -11.19 -24.07
C THR A 125 -7.77 -10.96 -24.66
N GLY A 126 -8.10 -9.73 -25.07
CA GLY A 126 -9.46 -9.33 -25.43
C GLY A 126 -10.39 -9.06 -24.22
N LYS A 127 -9.94 -9.33 -22.99
CA LYS A 127 -10.68 -9.12 -21.73
C LYS A 127 -10.04 -8.01 -20.91
N GLU A 128 -10.84 -7.32 -20.09
CA GLU A 128 -10.36 -6.28 -19.17
C GLU A 128 -10.81 -6.56 -17.76
N ILE A 129 -10.17 -5.91 -16.78
CA ILE A 129 -10.63 -5.87 -15.40
C ILE A 129 -12.04 -5.26 -15.37
N SER A 130 -12.94 -5.90 -14.64
CA SER A 130 -14.31 -5.48 -14.43
C SER A 130 -14.37 -4.14 -13.69
N LYS A 131 -15.02 -3.15 -14.31
CA LYS A 131 -15.21 -1.81 -13.73
C LYS A 131 -16.16 -1.79 -12.53
N SER A 132 -16.93 -2.86 -12.30
CA SER A 132 -17.74 -3.06 -11.10
C SER A 132 -17.06 -3.99 -10.07
N GLY A 133 -15.83 -4.45 -10.36
CA GLY A 133 -15.09 -5.40 -9.54
C GLY A 133 -14.21 -4.73 -8.46
N GLN A 134 -13.83 -5.53 -7.47
CA GLN A 134 -12.96 -5.10 -6.37
C GLN A 134 -11.55 -4.70 -6.84
N ALA A 135 -11.02 -5.29 -7.91
CA ALA A 135 -9.73 -4.89 -8.45
C ALA A 135 -9.75 -3.45 -8.95
N TYR A 136 -10.78 -3.08 -9.72
CA TYR A 136 -10.92 -1.74 -10.26
C TYR A 136 -11.11 -0.69 -9.16
N GLU A 137 -11.96 -0.97 -8.17
CA GLU A 137 -12.13 -0.09 -7.00
C GLU A 137 -10.81 0.12 -6.26
N ALA A 138 -10.06 -0.96 -6.04
CA ALA A 138 -8.79 -0.90 -5.33
C ALA A 138 -7.72 -0.11 -6.10
N LEU A 139 -7.64 -0.28 -7.42
CA LEU A 139 -6.74 0.49 -8.29
C LEU A 139 -7.09 1.99 -8.28
N LYS A 140 -8.38 2.33 -8.37
CA LYS A 140 -8.83 3.73 -8.30
C LYS A 140 -8.47 4.37 -6.97
N ARG A 141 -8.74 3.68 -5.86
CA ARG A 141 -8.42 4.19 -4.52
C ARG A 141 -6.92 4.32 -4.35
N LEU A 142 -6.13 3.33 -4.78
CA LEU A 142 -4.67 3.37 -4.70
C LEU A 142 -4.09 4.54 -5.49
N ASN A 143 -4.59 4.82 -6.70
CA ASN A 143 -4.15 5.97 -7.47
C ASN A 143 -4.49 7.29 -6.77
N LYS A 144 -5.67 7.39 -6.14
CA LYS A 144 -6.07 8.57 -5.36
C LYS A 144 -5.17 8.76 -4.14
N ASP A 145 -4.92 7.70 -3.37
CA ASP A 145 -4.10 7.73 -2.15
C ASP A 145 -2.65 8.08 -2.49
N ARG A 146 -2.08 7.49 -3.55
CA ARG A 146 -0.74 7.88 -4.03
C ARG A 146 -0.71 9.35 -4.44
N ASN A 147 -1.71 9.82 -5.17
CA ASN A 147 -1.78 11.19 -5.65
C ASN A 147 -1.90 12.21 -4.51
N SER A 148 -2.63 11.89 -3.44
CA SER A 148 -2.72 12.79 -2.28
C SER A 148 -1.40 12.92 -1.54
N LEU A 149 -0.61 11.85 -1.45
CA LEU A 149 0.71 11.85 -0.82
C LEU A 149 1.74 12.68 -1.60
N VAL A 150 1.77 12.56 -2.93
CA VAL A 150 2.71 13.34 -3.77
C VAL A 150 2.29 14.81 -3.95
N HIS A 151 1.03 15.13 -3.65
CA HIS A 151 0.49 16.49 -3.72
C HIS A 151 0.20 17.09 -2.34
N LEU A 152 0.90 16.63 -1.30
CA LEU A 152 0.79 17.17 0.05
C LEU A 152 1.29 18.63 0.08
N LYS A 153 0.40 19.57 -0.22
CA LYS A 153 0.63 21.01 -0.10
C LYS A 153 0.21 21.47 1.29
N SER A 154 0.96 22.42 1.86
CA SER A 154 0.58 23.07 3.11
C SER A 154 -0.83 23.68 3.01
N ARG A 155 -1.57 23.66 4.11
CA ARG A 155 -2.88 24.28 4.24
C ARG A 155 -2.87 25.25 5.41
N GLU A 156 -3.70 26.27 5.36
CA GLU A 156 -3.91 27.16 6.51
C GLU A 156 -4.49 26.36 7.67
N MET A 157 -3.93 26.57 8.86
CA MET A 157 -4.39 25.93 10.08
C MET A 157 -5.62 26.68 10.58
N SER A 158 -6.71 25.96 10.84
CA SER A 158 -7.86 26.54 11.56
C SER A 158 -7.57 26.51 13.05
N PHE A 159 -7.81 27.63 13.74
CA PHE A 159 -7.75 27.69 15.21
C PHE A 159 -9.07 27.21 15.85
N ASN A 160 -10.01 26.70 15.07
CA ASN A 160 -11.24 26.09 15.58
C ASN A 160 -10.97 24.64 16.01
N ALA A 161 -11.15 24.37 17.31
CA ALA A 161 -10.93 23.06 17.91
C ALA A 161 -11.79 21.94 17.29
N GLU A 162 -13.04 22.22 16.92
CA GLU A 162 -13.96 21.24 16.31
C GLU A 162 -13.50 20.88 14.88
N GLU A 163 -13.10 21.88 14.11
CA GLU A 163 -12.57 21.65 12.76
C GLU A 163 -11.26 20.84 12.81
N MET A 164 -10.38 21.14 13.77
CA MET A 164 -9.14 20.39 13.99
C MET A 164 -9.40 18.94 14.41
N ALA A 165 -10.31 18.70 15.35
CA ALA A 165 -10.71 17.36 15.74
C ALA A 165 -11.25 16.56 14.54
N SER A 166 -12.16 17.16 13.77
CA SER A 166 -12.74 16.51 12.58
C SER A 166 -11.70 16.18 11.50
N TYR A 167 -10.68 17.04 11.36
CA TYR A 167 -9.58 16.81 10.43
C TYR A 167 -8.71 15.63 10.86
N LEU A 168 -8.35 15.56 12.14
CA LEU A 168 -7.54 14.47 12.70
C LEU A 168 -8.28 13.13 12.61
N GLU A 169 -9.58 13.10 12.88
CA GLU A 169 -10.41 11.89 12.72
C GLU A 169 -10.48 11.40 11.26
N ARG A 170 -10.66 12.33 10.31
CA ARG A 170 -10.64 12.00 8.87
C ARG A 170 -9.28 11.46 8.45
N ARG A 171 -8.19 12.09 8.90
CA ARG A 171 -6.82 11.64 8.61
C ARG A 171 -6.59 10.22 9.13
N GLU A 172 -7.00 9.93 10.36
CA GLU A 172 -6.91 8.58 10.94
C GLU A 172 -7.72 7.57 10.10
N THR A 173 -8.95 7.92 9.73
CA THR A 173 -9.80 7.07 8.87
C THR A 173 -9.15 6.80 7.52
N ASP A 174 -8.61 7.84 6.87
CA ASP A 174 -7.95 7.74 5.57
C ASP A 174 -6.70 6.85 5.62
N ILE A 175 -5.90 6.93 6.69
CA ILE A 175 -4.74 6.06 6.92
C ILE A 175 -5.18 4.59 6.99
N GLN A 176 -6.17 4.29 7.84
CA GLN A 176 -6.69 2.93 8.00
C GLN A 176 -7.26 2.37 6.69
N GLU A 177 -7.98 3.20 5.94
CA GLU A 177 -8.55 2.82 4.64
C GLU A 177 -7.46 2.59 3.59
N SER A 178 -6.40 3.39 3.58
CA SER A 178 -5.28 3.27 2.64
C SER A 178 -4.51 1.96 2.84
N VAL A 179 -4.20 1.60 4.09
CA VAL A 179 -3.56 0.32 4.46
C VAL A 179 -4.43 -0.87 4.02
N LYS A 180 -5.73 -0.83 4.36
CA LYS A 180 -6.69 -1.86 3.93
C LYS A 180 -6.76 -1.96 2.40
N ASN A 181 -6.74 -0.82 1.71
CA ASN A 181 -6.80 -0.78 0.26
C ASN A 181 -5.54 -1.38 -0.38
N CYS A 182 -4.34 -1.16 0.16
CA CYS A 182 -3.12 -1.80 -0.33
C CYS A 182 -3.22 -3.33 -0.31
N ARG A 183 -3.70 -3.91 0.81
CA ARG A 183 -3.95 -5.37 0.89
C ARG A 183 -5.02 -5.84 -0.09
N LYS A 184 -6.09 -5.07 -0.27
CA LYS A 184 -7.14 -5.37 -1.26
C LYS A 184 -6.57 -5.35 -2.68
N ALA A 185 -5.80 -4.33 -3.03
CA ALA A 185 -5.18 -4.21 -4.36
C ALA A 185 -4.28 -5.42 -4.63
N LEU A 186 -3.33 -5.73 -3.74
CA LEU A 186 -2.45 -6.90 -3.84
C LEU A 186 -3.21 -8.23 -3.95
N LYS A 187 -4.45 -8.31 -3.42
CA LYS A 187 -5.29 -9.50 -3.53
C LYS A 187 -6.04 -9.57 -4.83
N TYR A 188 -6.88 -8.57 -5.09
CA TYR A 188 -7.94 -8.65 -6.06
C TYR A 188 -7.43 -8.34 -7.47
N VAL A 189 -6.45 -7.44 -7.61
CA VAL A 189 -5.89 -7.08 -8.92
C VAL A 189 -5.18 -8.27 -9.56
N LEU A 190 -4.27 -8.91 -8.82
CA LEU A 190 -3.53 -10.08 -9.31
C LEU A 190 -4.45 -11.29 -9.52
N LYS A 191 -5.42 -11.49 -8.63
CA LYS A 191 -6.41 -12.56 -8.78
C LYS A 191 -7.23 -12.39 -10.06
N GLU A 192 -7.74 -11.19 -10.31
CA GLU A 192 -8.56 -10.92 -11.49
C GLU A 192 -7.73 -10.98 -12.78
N LEU A 193 -6.46 -10.54 -12.74
CA LEU A 193 -5.56 -10.73 -13.87
C LEU A 193 -5.27 -12.22 -14.15
N LEU A 194 -5.15 -13.05 -13.11
CA LEU A 194 -5.01 -14.51 -13.27
C LEU A 194 -6.27 -15.14 -13.88
N GLU A 195 -7.46 -14.66 -13.53
CA GLU A 195 -8.72 -15.12 -14.15
C GLU A 195 -8.81 -14.69 -15.63
N ILE A 196 -8.21 -13.55 -15.99
CA ILE A 196 -8.14 -13.04 -17.37
C ILE A 196 -7.11 -13.81 -18.20
N ASP A 197 -5.91 -14.03 -17.66
CA ASP A 197 -4.77 -14.68 -18.32
C ASP A 197 -4.14 -15.77 -17.42
N PRO A 198 -4.78 -16.95 -17.32
CA PRO A 198 -4.37 -18.01 -16.39
C PRO A 198 -3.06 -18.70 -16.79
N ASP A 199 -2.64 -18.58 -18.05
CA ASP A 199 -1.48 -19.30 -18.60
C ASP A 199 -0.19 -18.47 -18.56
N HIS A 200 -0.26 -17.18 -18.18
CA HIS A 200 0.90 -16.29 -18.16
C HIS A 200 1.82 -16.58 -16.95
N PRO A 201 3.09 -16.97 -17.15
CA PRO A 201 3.97 -17.41 -16.06
C PRO A 201 4.16 -16.38 -14.94
N LYS A 202 4.33 -15.09 -15.28
CA LYS A 202 4.46 -14.01 -14.27
C LYS A 202 3.19 -13.84 -13.44
N VAL A 203 2.01 -13.98 -14.05
CA VAL A 203 0.72 -13.80 -13.36
C VAL A 203 0.48 -14.96 -12.39
N MET A 204 0.76 -16.19 -12.83
CA MET A 204 0.74 -17.38 -11.97
C MET A 204 1.66 -17.21 -10.75
N LEU A 205 2.94 -16.91 -10.95
CA LEU A 205 3.91 -16.75 -9.85
C LEU A 205 3.52 -15.65 -8.86
N ALA A 206 3.02 -14.52 -9.35
CA ALA A 206 2.59 -13.41 -8.50
C ALA A 206 1.37 -13.76 -7.65
N SER A 207 0.51 -14.65 -8.14
CA SER A 207 -0.63 -15.16 -7.37
C SER A 207 -0.23 -16.19 -6.30
N GLU A 208 0.80 -17.00 -6.57
CA GLU A 208 1.29 -18.08 -5.70
C GLU A 208 2.21 -17.61 -4.56
N SER A 209 2.95 -16.53 -4.76
CA SER A 209 3.89 -15.95 -3.79
C SER A 209 3.27 -15.58 -2.43
N ARG A 210 1.93 -15.52 -2.33
CA ARG A 210 1.18 -15.43 -1.06
C ARG A 210 1.35 -16.62 -0.12
N ASN A 211 1.68 -17.81 -0.63
CA ASN A 211 1.70 -19.02 0.18
C ASN A 211 3.04 -19.29 0.87
N LYS A 212 4.12 -18.60 0.48
CA LYS A 212 5.46 -18.83 1.05
C LYS A 212 5.89 -17.82 2.12
N SER A 213 5.29 -16.62 2.17
CA SER A 213 5.66 -15.59 3.16
C SER A 213 5.20 -15.89 4.59
N LYS A 214 4.52 -17.02 4.84
CA LYS A 214 4.27 -17.53 6.20
C LYS A 214 5.34 -18.50 6.71
N HIS A 215 6.35 -18.90 5.92
CA HIS A 215 7.29 -19.96 6.33
C HIS A 215 8.78 -19.82 5.98
N ALA A 216 9.26 -18.65 5.58
CA ALA A 216 10.70 -18.36 5.52
C ALA A 216 10.84 -16.85 5.77
N ASP A 217 11.19 -16.37 6.96
CA ASP A 217 12.59 -16.25 7.37
C ASP A 217 12.76 -16.15 8.91
N ALA A 218 12.02 -16.95 9.68
CA ALA A 218 12.27 -17.12 11.12
C ALA A 218 13.32 -18.20 11.44
N ALA A 219 13.93 -18.85 10.42
CA ALA A 219 14.70 -20.08 10.61
C ALA A 219 16.16 -20.04 10.10
N ASN A 220 16.74 -18.91 9.70
CA ASN A 220 18.11 -18.92 9.16
C ASN A 220 19.06 -17.79 9.59
N CYS A 221 18.78 -17.08 10.68
CA CYS A 221 19.75 -16.19 11.33
C CYS A 221 20.08 -16.58 12.78
N ALA A 222 19.87 -17.85 13.14
CA ALA A 222 20.38 -18.46 14.36
C ALA A 222 21.05 -19.79 14.00
N GLY A 223 22.23 -19.71 13.39
CA GLY A 223 22.99 -20.91 13.05
C GLY A 223 24.06 -20.74 11.97
N VAL A 224 25.05 -19.88 12.22
CA VAL A 224 26.50 -20.18 12.07
C VAL A 224 27.23 -19.34 13.11
#